data_AF-A0AA42X5N2-F1
#
_entry.id   AF-A0AA42X5N2-F1
#
_cell.length_a   1.000
_cell.length_b   1.000
_cell.length_c   1.000
_cell.angle_alpha   90.00
_cell.angle_beta   90.00
_cell.angle_gamma   90.00
#
_symmetry.space_group_name_H-M   'P 1'
#
loop_
_entity.id
_entity.type
_entity.pdbx_description
1 polymer ?
#
loop_
_entity_poly.entity_id
_entity_poly.type
_entity_poly.pdbx_seq_one_letter_code
_entity_poly.pdbx_strand_id
1 'polypeptide(L)'
;MDWVLIISAASTAGNPPGVSGGVAWGALVGVVLGWALKAVSDFLLERQRRRDAADARREKRFDELRSRRIEAERSNLLALQPMVTDFMVAGAICSRAPRCPSDGGDLVGEEFEEKREAMRAQAAAMMAIRARLHDREIAELAGRLTAGGLHAVQQAFTSDSTTYWETFIPIARDLHNEVGAAIRRLEDESIQIVAPPSDG
;
A
#
# COMPACT_ATOMS: atom_id res chain seq x y z
N MET A 1 14.51 -49.09 -15.61
CA MET A 1 14.62 -50.55 -15.72
C MET A 1 14.27 -51.13 -14.37
N ASP A 2 13.18 -51.90 -14.35
CA ASP A 2 12.65 -52.68 -13.25
C ASP A 2 13.72 -53.47 -12.50
N TRP A 3 13.50 -53.72 -11.21
CA TRP A 3 13.37 -55.09 -10.72
C TRP A 3 12.39 -55.15 -9.54
N VAL A 4 11.32 -55.88 -9.80
CA VAL A 4 10.27 -56.35 -8.91
C VAL A 4 10.89 -57.25 -7.83
N LEU A 5 10.65 -56.94 -6.54
CA LEU A 5 10.89 -57.91 -5.46
C LEU A 5 9.64 -58.77 -5.29
N ILE A 6 9.70 -59.94 -5.92
CA ILE A 6 8.85 -61.10 -5.64
C ILE A 6 9.28 -61.63 -4.26
N ILE A 7 8.41 -61.52 -3.26
CA ILE A 7 8.50 -62.33 -2.05
C ILE A 7 7.42 -63.39 -2.12
N SER A 8 7.89 -64.64 -2.14
CA SER A 8 7.14 -65.88 -2.25
C SER A 8 5.92 -65.95 -1.35
N ALA A 9 4.79 -66.29 -1.97
CA ALA A 9 3.66 -66.90 -1.29
C ALA A 9 4.03 -68.35 -0.92
N ALA A 10 4.26 -68.59 0.37
CA ALA A 10 4.24 -69.93 0.94
C ALA A 10 3.70 -69.86 2.37
N SER A 11 2.37 -69.81 2.49
CA SER A 11 1.70 -70.35 3.67
C SER A 11 0.58 -71.25 3.19
N THR A 12 0.87 -72.54 3.27
CA THR A 12 -0.01 -73.69 3.13
C THR A 12 -1.45 -73.40 3.53
N ALA A 13 -2.36 -73.55 2.56
CA ALA A 13 -3.78 -73.75 2.80
C ALA A 13 -3.98 -75.08 3.54
N GLY A 14 -3.85 -75.05 4.85
CA GLY A 14 -4.39 -76.04 5.76
C GLY A 14 -5.60 -75.43 6.42
N ASN A 15 -6.80 -75.77 5.95
CA ASN A 15 -8.04 -75.45 6.64
C ASN A 15 -8.24 -76.48 7.76
N PRO A 16 -8.12 -76.13 9.06
CA PRO A 16 -8.75 -76.93 10.10
C PRO A 16 -10.26 -76.69 10.06
N PRO A 17 -11.08 -77.75 10.11
CA PRO A 17 -12.52 -77.64 10.22
C PRO A 17 -12.90 -77.15 11.62
N GLY A 18 -13.73 -76.11 11.69
CA GLY A 18 -14.42 -75.69 12.92
C GLY A 18 -13.52 -75.09 14.01
N VAL A 19 -13.23 -73.78 13.90
CA VAL A 19 -12.84 -72.96 15.05
C VAL A 19 -13.80 -71.78 15.15
N SER A 20 -14.67 -71.88 16.17
CA SER A 20 -15.46 -70.85 16.85
C SER A 20 -15.65 -69.50 16.15
N GLY A 21 -16.92 -69.10 15.97
CA GLY A 21 -17.30 -67.77 15.47
C GLY A 21 -16.59 -66.57 16.13
N GLY A 22 -15.98 -66.72 17.32
CA GLY A 22 -15.22 -65.67 18.01
C GLY A 22 -14.04 -65.07 17.24
N VAL A 23 -13.32 -65.82 16.39
CA VAL A 23 -12.16 -65.28 15.63
C VAL A 23 -12.62 -64.46 14.42
N ALA A 24 -13.69 -64.90 13.73
CA ALA A 24 -14.31 -64.14 12.65
C ALA A 24 -14.95 -62.84 13.15
N TRP A 25 -15.58 -62.87 14.34
CA TRP A 25 -16.08 -61.67 15.01
C TRP A 25 -14.96 -60.68 15.37
N GLY A 26 -13.80 -61.16 15.84
CA GLY A 26 -12.64 -60.32 16.14
C GLY A 26 -12.07 -59.60 14.91
N ALA A 27 -11.98 -60.28 13.77
CA ALA A 27 -11.55 -59.68 12.51
C ALA A 27 -12.55 -58.60 12.02
N LEU A 28 -13.86 -58.86 12.17
CA LEU A 28 -14.92 -57.93 11.80
C LEU A 28 -14.92 -56.67 12.70
N VAL A 29 -14.72 -56.86 14.01
CA VAL A 29 -14.57 -55.76 14.98
C VAL A 29 -13.32 -54.92 14.68
N GLY A 30 -12.20 -55.54 14.29
CA GLY A 30 -10.99 -54.83 13.90
C GLY A 30 -11.18 -53.94 12.67
N VAL A 31 -11.92 -54.41 11.66
CA VAL A 31 -12.26 -53.62 10.46
C VAL A 31 -13.19 -52.46 10.80
N VAL A 32 -14.24 -52.70 11.60
CA VAL A 32 -15.18 -51.65 12.03
C VAL A 32 -14.48 -50.60 12.89
N LEU A 33 -13.60 -51.02 13.80
CA LEU A 33 -12.83 -50.11 14.65
C LEU A 33 -11.81 -49.31 13.84
N GLY A 34 -11.11 -49.95 12.89
CA GLY A 34 -10.19 -49.26 11.98
C GLY A 34 -10.90 -48.25 11.09
N TRP A 35 -12.11 -48.58 10.61
CA TRP A 35 -12.93 -47.67 9.82
C TRP A 35 -13.44 -46.49 10.65
N ALA A 36 -13.88 -46.73 11.89
CA ALA A 36 -14.28 -45.69 12.83
C ALA A 36 -13.11 -44.76 13.18
N LEU A 37 -11.93 -45.32 13.46
CA LEU A 37 -10.73 -44.54 13.77
C LEU A 37 -10.30 -43.66 12.58
N LYS A 38 -10.35 -44.21 11.37
CA LYS A 38 -10.07 -43.48 10.12
C LYS A 38 -11.10 -42.37 9.87
N ALA A 39 -12.39 -42.65 10.08
CA ALA A 39 -13.44 -41.64 9.93
C ALA A 39 -13.25 -40.47 10.91
N VAL A 40 -12.85 -40.76 12.14
CA VAL A 40 -12.53 -39.73 13.15
C VAL A 40 -11.27 -38.94 12.76
N SER A 41 -10.20 -39.60 12.29
CA SER A 41 -8.99 -38.90 11.86
C SER A 41 -9.25 -38.01 10.64
N ASP A 42 -9.99 -38.50 9.66
CA ASP A 42 -10.33 -37.75 8.45
C ASP A 42 -11.24 -36.56 8.81
N PHE A 43 -12.16 -36.71 9.76
CA PHE A 43 -12.99 -35.62 10.26
C PHE A 43 -12.19 -34.53 10.98
N LEU A 44 -11.20 -34.90 11.80
CA LEU A 44 -10.33 -33.94 12.49
C LEU A 44 -9.43 -33.17 11.52
N LEU A 45 -8.83 -33.88 10.55
CA LEU A 45 -8.02 -33.28 9.49
C LEU A 45 -8.84 -32.33 8.62
N GLU A 46 -10.05 -32.72 8.23
CA GLU A 46 -10.96 -31.90 7.43
C GLU A 46 -11.41 -30.65 8.22
N ARG A 47 -11.65 -30.78 9.53
CA ARG A 47 -11.97 -29.63 10.40
C ARG A 47 -10.79 -28.66 10.52
N GLN A 48 -9.57 -29.17 10.60
CA GLN A 48 -8.36 -28.34 10.64
C GLN A 48 -8.14 -27.63 9.30
N ARG A 49 -8.20 -28.35 8.18
CA ARG A 49 -8.12 -27.78 6.83
C ARG A 49 -9.15 -26.68 6.59
N ARG A 50 -10.37 -26.83 7.11
CA ARG A 50 -11.41 -25.79 7.01
C ARG A 50 -11.11 -24.54 7.83
N ARG A 51 -10.46 -24.69 8.99
CA ARG A 51 -9.99 -23.56 9.81
C ARG A 51 -8.85 -22.85 9.11
N ASP A 52 -7.84 -23.59 8.69
CA ASP A 52 -6.67 -23.06 7.98
C ASP A 52 -7.09 -22.35 6.67
N ALA A 53 -8.05 -22.92 5.92
CA ALA A 53 -8.59 -22.30 4.71
C ALA A 53 -9.45 -21.06 4.99
N ALA A 54 -10.07 -20.95 6.17
CA ALA A 54 -10.83 -19.77 6.56
C ALA A 54 -9.90 -18.64 7.03
N ASP A 55 -8.86 -18.99 7.79
CA ASP A 55 -7.85 -18.04 8.28
C ASP A 55 -6.97 -17.54 7.14
N ALA A 56 -6.53 -18.41 6.23
CA ALA A 56 -5.80 -18.01 5.02
C ALA A 56 -6.61 -17.08 4.10
N ARG A 57 -7.96 -17.18 4.07
CA ARG A 57 -8.80 -16.22 3.32
C ARG A 57 -8.90 -14.87 4.01
N ARG A 58 -8.84 -14.83 5.35
CA ARG A 58 -8.85 -13.58 6.12
C ARG A 58 -7.54 -12.84 5.98
N GLU A 59 -6.42 -13.56 6.08
CA GLU A 59 -5.07 -13.02 5.86
C GLU A 59 -4.94 -12.43 4.45
N LYS A 60 -5.31 -13.18 3.41
CA LYS A 60 -5.32 -12.67 2.03
C LYS A 60 -6.13 -11.39 1.85
N ARG A 61 -7.32 -11.30 2.45
CA ARG A 61 -8.14 -10.08 2.38
C ARG A 61 -7.48 -8.91 3.10
N PHE A 62 -6.81 -9.16 4.22
CA PHE A 62 -6.12 -8.13 4.97
C PHE A 62 -4.91 -7.60 4.19
N ASP A 63 -4.12 -8.49 3.59
CA ASP A 63 -2.97 -8.12 2.76
C ASP A 63 -3.37 -7.39 1.48
N GLU A 64 -4.48 -7.80 0.85
CA GLU A 64 -5.07 -7.08 -0.29
C GLU A 64 -5.50 -5.65 0.09
N LEU A 65 -6.11 -5.45 1.26
CA LEU A 65 -6.48 -4.11 1.73
C LEU A 65 -5.25 -3.26 2.06
N ARG A 66 -4.22 -3.86 2.67
CA ARG A 66 -2.96 -3.18 3.01
C ARG A 66 -2.22 -2.73 1.75
N SER A 67 -2.05 -3.63 0.77
CA SER A 67 -1.41 -3.31 -0.52
C SER A 67 -2.17 -2.21 -1.28
N ARG A 68 -3.51 -2.25 -1.31
CA ARG A 68 -4.32 -1.17 -1.91
C ARG A 68 -4.12 0.17 -1.22
N ARG A 69 -3.99 0.19 0.11
CA ARG A 69 -3.75 1.43 0.86
C ARG A 69 -2.38 2.02 0.53
N ILE A 70 -1.35 1.18 0.47
CA ILE A 70 0.02 1.58 0.11
C ILE A 70 0.05 2.16 -1.30
N GLU A 71 -0.60 1.51 -2.27
CA GLU A 71 -0.65 2.00 -3.64
C GLU A 71 -1.43 3.30 -3.78
N ALA A 72 -2.54 3.45 -3.03
CA ALA A 72 -3.29 4.70 -2.99
C ALA A 72 -2.46 5.86 -2.41
N GLU A 73 -1.71 5.61 -1.33
CA GLU A 73 -0.82 6.61 -0.75
C GLU A 73 0.30 6.99 -1.71
N ARG A 74 0.94 6.01 -2.35
CA ARG A 74 1.97 6.23 -3.37
C ARG A 74 1.45 7.05 -4.55
N SER A 75 0.26 6.75 -5.04
CA SER A 75 -0.41 7.51 -6.10
C SER A 75 -0.65 8.97 -5.70
N ASN A 76 -1.12 9.21 -4.47
CA ASN A 76 -1.31 10.57 -3.95
C ASN A 76 0.02 11.33 -3.86
N LEU A 77 1.09 10.69 -3.40
CA LEU A 77 2.42 11.29 -3.29
C LEU A 77 3.02 11.61 -4.67
N LEU A 78 2.86 10.71 -5.64
CA LEU A 78 3.28 10.95 -7.02
C LEU A 78 2.50 12.09 -7.68
N ALA A 79 1.20 12.21 -7.39
CA ALA A 79 0.40 13.33 -7.87
C ALA A 79 0.80 14.67 -7.21
N LEU A 80 1.30 14.65 -5.98
CA LEU A 80 1.73 15.86 -5.27
C LEU A 80 3.00 16.49 -5.87
N GLN A 81 3.93 15.68 -6.37
CA GLN A 81 5.22 16.16 -6.91
C GLN A 81 5.11 17.20 -8.04
N PRO A 82 4.36 16.94 -9.14
CA PRO A 82 4.18 17.95 -10.17
C PRO A 82 3.41 19.16 -9.64
N MET A 83 2.49 18.95 -8.69
CA MET A 83 1.72 20.06 -8.13
C MET A 83 2.57 21.08 -7.38
N VAL A 84 3.51 20.59 -6.57
CA VAL A 84 4.48 21.43 -5.87
C VAL A 84 5.34 22.20 -6.86
N THR A 85 5.82 21.54 -7.91
CA THR A 85 6.66 22.18 -8.94
C THR A 85 5.92 23.29 -9.66
N ASP A 86 4.72 23.01 -10.16
CA ASP A 86 3.91 24.00 -10.89
C ASP A 86 3.52 25.18 -9.99
N PHE A 87 3.21 24.91 -8.71
CA PHE A 87 2.94 25.94 -7.72
C PHE A 87 4.15 26.86 -7.51
N MET A 88 5.35 26.28 -7.39
CA MET A 88 6.61 27.04 -7.27
C MET A 88 6.92 27.86 -8.52
N VAL A 89 6.68 27.30 -9.71
CA VAL A 89 6.91 28.00 -10.99
C VAL A 89 5.96 29.19 -11.13
N ALA A 90 4.65 28.98 -10.89
CA ALA A 90 3.67 30.06 -10.92
C ALA A 90 4.03 31.17 -9.92
N GLY A 91 4.44 30.78 -8.72
CA GLY A 91 4.95 31.68 -7.69
C GLY A 91 6.18 32.50 -8.11
N ALA A 92 7.18 31.85 -8.69
CA ALA A 92 8.39 32.50 -9.17
C ALA A 92 8.09 33.51 -10.29
N ILE A 93 7.15 33.21 -11.18
CA ILE A 93 6.71 34.15 -12.23
C ILE A 93 6.01 35.36 -11.60
N CYS A 94 5.08 35.14 -10.66
CA CYS A 94 4.42 36.22 -9.93
C CYS A 94 5.44 37.12 -9.19
N SER A 95 6.54 36.56 -8.68
CA SER A 95 7.60 37.32 -8.01
C SER A 95 8.41 38.25 -8.92
N ARG A 96 8.49 37.89 -10.21
CA ARG A 96 9.32 38.57 -11.23
C ARG A 96 8.52 39.49 -12.13
N ALA A 97 7.19 39.44 -12.06
CA ALA A 97 6.33 40.26 -12.89
C ALA A 97 6.66 41.75 -12.70
N PRO A 98 6.90 42.50 -13.80
CA PRO A 98 7.24 43.91 -13.70
C PRO A 98 6.09 44.67 -13.06
N ARG A 99 6.42 45.46 -12.03
CA ARG A 99 5.52 46.40 -11.37
C ARG A 99 5.25 47.58 -12.30
N CYS A 100 4.54 47.36 -13.40
CA CYS A 100 4.17 48.43 -14.31
C CYS A 100 2.85 49.05 -13.83
N PRO A 101 2.80 50.36 -13.59
CA PRO A 101 1.53 51.06 -13.46
C PRO A 101 0.80 50.88 -14.80
N SER A 102 -0.36 50.20 -14.81
CA SER A 102 -1.24 50.31 -15.97
C SER A 102 -1.87 51.70 -15.97
N ASP A 103 -2.15 52.23 -17.17
CA ASP A 103 -2.84 53.52 -17.36
C ASP A 103 -4.22 53.58 -16.67
N GLY A 104 -4.76 52.44 -16.21
CA GLY A 104 -6.02 52.32 -15.47
C GLY A 104 -5.91 52.33 -13.95
N GLY A 105 -4.70 52.45 -13.38
CA GLY A 105 -4.48 52.41 -11.92
C GLY A 105 -4.36 51.00 -11.34
N ASP A 106 -4.52 49.94 -12.14
CA ASP A 106 -4.15 48.59 -11.74
C ASP A 106 -2.64 48.39 -11.90
N LEU A 107 -1.99 47.91 -10.86
CA LEU A 107 -0.53 47.79 -10.78
C LEU A 107 0.01 46.54 -11.51
N VAL A 108 -0.84 45.83 -12.25
CA VAL A 108 -0.55 44.47 -12.70
C VAL A 108 -1.17 44.15 -14.06
N GLY A 109 -0.39 43.56 -14.96
CA GLY A 109 -0.86 43.08 -16.26
C GLY A 109 -1.66 41.77 -16.18
N GLU A 110 -2.46 41.51 -17.21
CA GLU A 110 -3.32 40.31 -17.36
C GLU A 110 -2.56 38.98 -17.15
N GLU A 111 -1.30 38.92 -17.59
CA GLU A 111 -0.44 37.73 -17.44
C GLU A 111 -0.21 37.35 -15.96
N PHE A 112 -0.01 38.32 -15.07
CA PHE A 112 0.17 38.02 -13.65
C PHE A 112 -1.12 37.53 -13.01
N GLU A 113 -2.26 38.10 -13.39
CA GLU A 113 -3.56 37.66 -12.88
C GLU A 113 -3.87 36.21 -13.30
N GLU A 114 -3.55 35.85 -14.55
CA GLU A 114 -3.63 34.48 -15.03
C GLU A 114 -2.75 33.54 -14.20
N LYS A 115 -1.49 33.91 -13.93
CA LYS A 115 -0.57 33.06 -13.14
C LYS A 115 -0.93 33.01 -11.66
N ARG A 116 -1.46 34.10 -11.10
CA ARG A 116 -1.99 34.14 -9.74
C ARG A 116 -3.17 33.18 -9.59
N GLU A 117 -4.06 33.16 -10.57
CA GLU A 117 -5.19 32.23 -10.57
C GLU A 117 -4.76 30.78 -10.76
N ALA A 118 -3.80 30.51 -11.66
CA ALA A 118 -3.19 29.20 -11.80
C ALA A 118 -2.57 28.70 -10.48
N MET A 119 -1.89 29.59 -9.74
CA MET A 119 -1.32 29.28 -8.44
C MET A 119 -2.39 28.98 -7.39
N ARG A 120 -3.52 29.71 -7.38
CA ARG A 120 -4.67 29.43 -6.49
C ARG A 120 -5.32 28.09 -6.82
N ALA A 121 -5.52 27.79 -8.10
CA ALA A 121 -6.04 26.51 -8.55
C ALA A 121 -5.13 25.37 -8.08
N GLN A 122 -3.81 25.54 -8.18
CA GLN A 122 -2.86 24.54 -7.72
C GLN A 122 -2.84 24.41 -6.20
N ALA A 123 -2.95 25.51 -5.46
CA ALA A 123 -3.11 25.47 -4.00
C ALA A 123 -4.34 24.66 -3.58
N ALA A 124 -5.47 24.86 -4.26
CA ALA A 124 -6.70 24.13 -3.99
C ALA A 124 -6.56 22.62 -4.29
N ALA A 125 -5.89 22.27 -5.40
CA ALA A 125 -5.59 20.88 -5.73
C ALA A 125 -4.70 20.21 -4.66
N MET A 126 -3.65 20.91 -4.21
CA MET A 126 -2.77 20.45 -3.14
C MET A 126 -3.50 20.29 -1.80
N MET A 127 -4.43 21.19 -1.46
CA MET A 127 -5.29 21.05 -0.28
C MET A 127 -6.17 19.79 -0.34
N ALA A 128 -6.70 19.46 -1.52
CA ALA A 128 -7.50 18.25 -1.71
C ALA A 128 -6.67 16.97 -1.55
N ILE A 129 -5.43 16.94 -2.07
CA ILE A 129 -4.50 15.81 -1.85
C ILE A 129 -4.11 15.71 -0.39
N ARG A 130 -3.80 16.84 0.27
CA ARG A 130 -3.42 16.88 1.69
C ARG A 130 -4.43 16.17 2.59
N ALA A 131 -5.73 16.31 2.31
CA ALA A 131 -6.78 15.65 3.09
C ALA A 131 -6.78 14.11 2.97
N ARG A 132 -6.09 13.56 1.96
CA ARG A 132 -6.00 12.12 1.68
C ARG A 132 -4.66 11.50 2.09
N LEU A 133 -3.67 12.33 2.41
CA LEU A 133 -2.36 11.87 2.85
C LEU A 133 -2.43 11.31 4.27
N HIS A 134 -1.78 10.18 4.47
CA HIS A 134 -1.61 9.58 5.78
C HIS A 134 -0.35 10.07 6.50
N ASP A 135 0.67 10.50 5.74
CA ASP A 135 1.88 11.08 6.32
C ASP A 135 1.63 12.51 6.80
N ARG A 136 1.67 12.69 8.13
CA ARG A 136 1.37 13.96 8.78
C ARG A 136 2.43 15.03 8.48
N GLU A 137 3.69 14.65 8.34
CA GLU A 137 4.78 15.58 8.07
C GLU A 137 4.67 16.15 6.66
N ILE A 138 4.41 15.28 5.67
CA ILE A 138 4.17 15.70 4.30
C ILE A 138 2.92 16.58 4.20
N ALA A 139 1.84 16.22 4.91
CA ALA A 139 0.62 17.02 4.95
C ALA A 139 0.85 18.41 5.58
N GLU A 140 1.68 18.50 6.61
CA GLU A 140 2.03 19.76 7.26
C GLU A 140 2.90 20.63 6.33
N LEU A 141 3.93 20.06 5.71
CA LEU A 141 4.80 20.75 4.76
C LEU A 141 4.01 21.27 3.55
N ALA A 142 3.12 20.46 2.98
CA ALA A 142 2.22 20.90 1.89
C ALA A 142 1.28 22.04 2.34
N GLY A 143 0.82 22.01 3.59
CA GLY A 143 0.03 23.08 4.19
C GLY A 143 0.81 24.38 4.36
N ARG A 144 2.03 24.30 4.90
CA ARG A 144 2.93 25.45 5.05
C ARG A 144 3.32 26.04 3.70
N LEU A 145 3.54 25.18 2.71
CA LEU A 145 3.82 25.58 1.34
C LEU A 145 2.62 26.36 0.77
N THR A 146 1.44 25.75 0.68
CA THR A 146 0.25 26.43 0.13
C THR A 146 -0.07 27.76 0.83
N ALA A 147 -0.06 27.80 2.16
CA ALA A 147 -0.33 29.03 2.92
C ALA A 147 0.76 30.09 2.72
N GLY A 148 2.04 29.70 2.79
CA GLY A 148 3.18 30.61 2.65
C GLY A 148 3.28 31.21 1.26
N GLY A 149 3.05 30.41 0.21
CA GLY A 149 3.17 30.86 -1.18
C GLY A 149 2.04 31.82 -1.57
N LEU A 150 0.80 31.54 -1.14
CA LEU A 150 -0.32 32.45 -1.37
C LEU A 150 -0.11 33.79 -0.62
N HIS A 151 0.38 33.72 0.62
CA HIS A 151 0.72 34.93 1.37
C HIS A 151 1.86 35.71 0.71
N ALA A 152 2.90 35.03 0.21
CA ALA A 152 4.03 35.67 -0.48
C ALA A 152 3.58 36.41 -1.75
N VAL A 153 2.66 35.84 -2.53
CA VAL A 153 2.09 36.53 -3.71
C VAL A 153 1.21 37.71 -3.31
N GLN A 154 0.45 37.59 -2.21
CA GLN A 154 -0.34 38.71 -1.70
C GLN A 154 0.53 39.84 -1.11
N GLN A 155 1.69 39.51 -0.56
CA GLN A 155 2.68 40.49 -0.10
C GLN A 155 3.62 40.96 -1.22
N ALA A 156 3.57 40.37 -2.42
CA ALA A 156 4.43 40.78 -3.53
C ALA A 156 4.17 42.22 -4.01
N PHE A 157 3.04 42.79 -3.59
CA PHE A 157 2.68 44.20 -3.72
C PHE A 157 3.43 45.13 -2.75
N THR A 158 4.17 44.57 -1.80
CA THR A 158 5.08 45.28 -0.89
C THR A 158 6.53 45.08 -1.35
N SER A 159 7.45 45.95 -0.95
CA SER A 159 8.86 45.94 -1.40
C SER A 159 9.68 44.70 -1.01
N ASP A 160 9.10 43.76 -0.26
CA ASP A 160 9.80 42.69 0.47
C ASP A 160 9.58 41.28 -0.11
N SER A 161 9.06 41.17 -1.33
CA SER A 161 8.65 39.89 -1.94
C SER A 161 9.79 38.85 -2.01
N THR A 162 11.03 39.29 -2.25
CA THR A 162 12.21 38.42 -2.40
C THR A 162 12.52 37.64 -1.12
N THR A 163 12.43 38.28 0.04
CA THR A 163 12.69 37.67 1.36
C THR A 163 11.67 36.59 1.70
N TYR A 164 10.42 36.75 1.25
CA TYR A 164 9.41 35.70 1.39
C TYR A 164 9.72 34.47 0.53
N TRP A 165 10.21 34.67 -0.70
CA TRP A 165 10.60 33.55 -1.57
C TRP A 165 11.81 32.77 -1.05
N GLU A 166 12.78 33.45 -0.45
CA GLU A 166 13.92 32.80 0.23
C GLU A 166 13.48 31.91 1.39
N THR A 167 12.43 32.30 2.10
CA THR A 167 11.84 31.50 3.18
C THR A 167 11.10 30.26 2.65
N PHE A 168 10.62 30.33 1.41
CA PHE A 168 9.72 29.36 0.82
C PHE A 168 10.42 28.20 0.11
N ILE A 169 11.54 28.50 -0.56
CA ILE A 169 12.35 27.51 -1.29
C ILE A 169 12.78 26.32 -0.39
N PRO A 170 13.24 26.52 0.86
CA PRO A 170 13.55 25.43 1.76
C PRO A 170 12.35 24.52 2.02
N ILE A 171 11.15 25.09 2.21
CA ILE A 171 9.92 24.31 2.48
C ILE A 171 9.57 23.43 1.28
N ALA A 172 9.67 23.96 0.05
CA ALA A 172 9.41 23.18 -1.17
C ALA A 172 10.42 22.04 -1.33
N ARG A 173 11.70 22.31 -1.07
CA ARG A 173 12.76 21.31 -1.12
C ARG A 173 12.54 20.22 -0.07
N ASP A 174 12.26 20.61 1.17
CA ASP A 174 12.06 19.67 2.27
C ASP A 174 10.81 18.80 2.00
N LEU A 175 9.75 19.38 1.44
CA LEU A 175 8.58 18.62 0.96
C LEU A 175 8.95 17.61 -0.13
N HIS A 176 9.74 17.99 -1.14
CA HIS A 176 10.19 17.05 -2.18
C HIS A 176 11.05 15.91 -1.60
N ASN A 177 11.93 16.23 -0.66
CA ASN A 177 12.77 15.23 0.00
C ASN A 177 11.92 14.23 0.80
N GLU A 178 10.97 14.71 1.59
CA GLU A 178 10.10 13.85 2.39
C GLU A 178 9.16 13.02 1.53
N VAL A 179 8.58 13.60 0.47
CA VAL A 179 7.79 12.84 -0.51
C VAL A 179 8.64 11.73 -1.16
N GLY A 180 9.86 12.04 -1.57
CA GLY A 180 10.77 11.04 -2.14
C GLY A 180 11.17 9.95 -1.14
N ALA A 181 11.37 10.29 0.14
CA ALA A 181 11.66 9.34 1.19
C ALA A 181 10.45 8.44 1.49
N ALA A 182 9.24 9.01 1.57
CA ALA A 182 8.01 8.26 1.80
C ALA A 182 7.69 7.30 0.65
N ILE A 183 7.89 7.71 -0.62
CA ILE A 183 7.72 6.81 -1.76
C ILE A 183 8.65 5.60 -1.64
N ARG A 184 9.94 5.82 -1.34
CA ARG A 184 10.89 4.71 -1.15
C ARG A 184 10.48 3.78 -0.01
N ARG A 185 10.06 4.33 1.14
CA ARG A 185 9.55 3.53 2.28
C ARG A 185 8.34 2.67 1.89
N LEU A 186 7.39 3.24 1.15
CA LEU A 186 6.20 2.53 0.68
C LEU A 186 6.55 1.47 -0.36
N GLU A 187 7.51 1.73 -1.24
CA GLU A 187 8.01 0.74 -2.20
C GLU A 187 8.69 -0.44 -1.49
N ASP A 188 9.55 -0.17 -0.49
CA ASP A 188 10.16 -1.20 0.34
C ASP A 188 9.11 -2.04 1.10
N GLU A 189 8.09 -1.39 1.67
CA GLU A 189 6.97 -2.07 2.34
C GLU A 189 6.16 -2.92 1.35
N SER A 190 5.94 -2.43 0.13
CA SER A 190 5.22 -3.18 -0.90
C SER A 190 5.97 -4.45 -1.33
N ILE A 191 7.29 -4.37 -1.44
CA ILE A 191 8.14 -5.52 -1.79
C ILE A 191 8.09 -6.58 -0.68
N GLN A 192 8.09 -6.16 0.59
CA GLN A 192 8.00 -7.08 1.74
C GLN A 192 6.64 -7.79 1.84
N ILE A 193 5.55 -7.16 1.40
CA ILE A 193 4.22 -7.79 1.39
C ILE A 193 4.10 -8.80 0.24
N VAL A 194 4.79 -8.56 -0.87
CA VAL A 194 4.75 -9.45 -2.05
C VAL A 194 5.75 -10.61 -1.92
N ALA A 195 6.88 -10.41 -1.26
CA ALA A 195 7.85 -11.47 -0.99
C ALA A 195 7.36 -12.36 0.17
N PRO A 196 7.10 -13.66 -0.05
CA PRO A 196 6.81 -14.56 1.07
C PRO A 196 8.02 -14.60 2.02
N PRO A 197 7.81 -14.79 3.35
CA PRO A 197 8.92 -14.97 4.26
C PRO A 197 9.80 -16.12 3.78
N SER A 198 11.07 -15.83 3.53
CA SER A 198 12.07 -16.87 3.30
C SER A 198 12.27 -17.57 4.64
N ASP A 199 11.47 -18.59 4.91
CA ASP A 199 11.69 -19.49 6.04
C ASP A 199 13.08 -20.13 5.87
N GLY A 200 13.99 -19.77 6.77
CA GLY A 200 15.28 -20.41 6.96
C GLY A 200 15.19 -21.55 7.96
#